data_AF-A0A671THQ8-F1
#
_entry.id   AF-A0A671THQ8-F1
#
_cell.length_a   1.000
_cell.length_b   1.000
_cell.length_c   1.000
_cell.angle_alpha   90.00
_cell.angle_beta   90.00
_cell.angle_gamma   90.00
#
_symmetry.space_group_name_H-M   'P 1'
#
loop_
_entity.id
_entity.type
_entity.pdbx_description
1 polymer ?
#
loop_
_entity_poly.entity_id
_entity_poly.type
_entity_poly.pdbx_seq_one_letter_code
_entity_poly.pdbx_strand_id
1 'polypeptide(L)'
;MVRKTDTSELPGMMDALLCQALTEELKGKNKEKMMGSLLVVMLAQQKHSDQLLQQASIEIDTRRTKNKALKKQCEEIKESLTKANEALNKSDESLKQTKETLDKADGHISQVESQLKAQEDEYAKLQDEHADLKQVLSAQGAELDKTEYELTVTTQRADHISRELESATEQIEDLKLKLQVWEKARENENQFRHDANRELRETREQLHDLQLDKREKERELDKVKRELEHSLEYNSFSKAPARAHASEEAKGNRYDRGAQLDLSLGAMSPIDPGARTRTDRDLGDRGKRSSSPQPLSVSRVHHSRAPSDRDLDKIARNITRYEPKAGGKNDTKAYLEDIEFYLGRFPDATVDDRLYLIRGTSSQKVNKFIDRQTPRVKNNYEVLSKALIDEFKSYTIKTGLTAALTVKQGRQESPQ
;
A
#
# COMPACT_ATOMS: atom_id res chain seq x y z
N MET A 1 6.43 -5.76 -141.11
CA MET A 1 5.80 -7.04 -140.76
C MET A 1 6.46 -7.65 -139.51
N VAL A 2 6.66 -6.87 -138.44
CA VAL A 2 7.34 -7.33 -137.19
C VAL A 2 6.59 -6.75 -135.98
N ARG A 3 5.27 -6.96 -135.92
CA ARG A 3 4.45 -6.54 -134.77
C ARG A 3 3.95 -7.72 -133.93
N LYS A 4 4.26 -8.97 -134.31
CA LYS A 4 3.79 -10.20 -133.66
C LYS A 4 4.76 -11.40 -133.82
N THR A 5 6.06 -11.16 -133.78
CA THR A 5 7.05 -12.25 -133.69
C THR A 5 7.37 -12.46 -132.22
N ASP A 6 7.26 -13.70 -131.72
CA ASP A 6 7.61 -14.04 -130.35
C ASP A 6 9.07 -13.63 -130.11
N THR A 7 9.32 -12.90 -129.03
CA THR A 7 10.65 -12.32 -128.77
C THR A 7 11.73 -13.38 -128.53
N SER A 8 11.32 -14.62 -128.21
CA SER A 8 12.17 -15.81 -128.13
C SER A 8 12.64 -16.34 -129.49
N GLU A 9 12.00 -15.95 -130.59
CA GLU A 9 12.36 -16.37 -131.96
C GLU A 9 13.29 -15.36 -132.67
N LEU A 10 13.42 -14.15 -132.14
CA LEU A 10 14.28 -13.09 -132.69
C LEU A 10 15.75 -13.51 -132.87
N PRO A 11 16.40 -14.23 -131.91
CA PRO A 11 17.76 -14.71 -132.11
C PRO A 11 17.88 -15.69 -133.28
N GLY A 12 16.93 -16.61 -133.42
CA GLY A 12 16.89 -17.58 -134.52
C GLY A 12 16.61 -16.93 -135.88
N MET A 13 15.78 -15.88 -135.92
CA MET A 13 15.54 -15.10 -137.13
C MET A 13 16.76 -14.26 -137.54
N MET A 14 17.50 -13.73 -136.57
CA MET A 14 18.74 -12.99 -136.80
C MET A 14 19.83 -13.92 -137.36
N ASP A 15 20.01 -15.10 -136.78
CA ASP A 15 20.95 -16.11 -137.26
C ASP A 15 20.60 -16.58 -138.68
N ALA A 16 19.32 -16.82 -138.97
CA ALA A 16 18.87 -17.22 -140.31
C ALA A 16 19.14 -16.13 -141.38
N LEU A 17 18.88 -14.85 -141.06
CA LEU A 17 19.15 -13.73 -141.97
C LEU A 17 20.65 -13.44 -142.13
N LEU A 18 21.46 -13.63 -141.08
CA LEU A 18 22.92 -13.52 -141.14
C LEU A 18 23.54 -14.65 -141.98
N CYS A 19 23.08 -15.89 -141.78
CA CYS A 19 23.47 -17.02 -142.62
C CYS A 19 23.15 -16.73 -144.09
N GLN A 20 21.92 -16.29 -144.40
CA GLN A 20 21.52 -15.96 -145.76
C GLN A 20 22.35 -14.81 -146.38
N ALA A 21 22.72 -13.80 -145.58
CA ALA A 21 23.56 -12.69 -146.03
C ALA A 21 25.02 -13.07 -146.33
N LEU A 22 25.53 -14.10 -145.67
CA LEU A 22 26.91 -14.59 -145.82
C LEU A 22 27.04 -15.67 -146.90
N THR A 23 25.97 -16.37 -147.23
CA THR A 23 25.98 -17.48 -148.21
C THR A 23 25.41 -17.15 -149.59
N GLU A 24 24.59 -16.10 -149.74
CA GLU A 24 23.93 -15.75 -151.02
C GLU A 24 24.43 -14.42 -151.64
N GLU A 25 24.83 -14.43 -152.92
CA GLU A 25 25.29 -13.24 -153.66
C GLU A 25 24.09 -12.40 -154.16
N LEU A 26 23.45 -11.65 -153.24
CA LEU A 26 22.25 -10.86 -153.53
C LEU A 26 22.57 -9.56 -154.30
N LYS A 27 21.93 -9.34 -155.48
CA LYS A 27 22.11 -8.15 -156.33
C LYS A 27 20.87 -7.22 -156.30
N GLY A 28 21.11 -5.90 -156.36
CA GLY A 28 20.06 -4.87 -156.48
C GLY A 28 19.06 -4.84 -155.31
N LYS A 29 17.75 -4.74 -155.63
CA LYS A 29 16.65 -4.56 -154.67
C LYS A 29 16.51 -5.69 -153.63
N ASN A 30 17.00 -6.90 -153.91
CA ASN A 30 16.89 -8.04 -152.99
C ASN A 30 17.87 -7.94 -151.82
N LYS A 31 19.08 -7.43 -152.06
CA LYS A 31 20.07 -7.13 -151.00
C LYS A 31 19.55 -6.06 -150.05
N GLU A 32 18.92 -5.02 -150.60
CA GLU A 32 18.34 -3.92 -149.83
C GLU A 32 17.17 -4.37 -148.94
N LYS A 33 16.30 -5.26 -149.45
CA LYS A 33 15.22 -5.88 -148.65
C LYS A 33 15.75 -6.79 -147.54
N MET A 34 16.78 -7.59 -147.81
CA MET A 34 17.41 -8.45 -146.81
C MET A 34 18.11 -7.62 -145.73
N MET A 35 18.92 -6.63 -146.11
CA MET A 35 19.55 -5.68 -145.17
C MET A 35 18.52 -4.91 -144.34
N GLY A 36 17.42 -4.46 -144.95
CA GLY A 36 16.31 -3.82 -144.24
C GLY A 36 15.59 -4.76 -143.26
N SER A 37 15.42 -6.04 -143.62
CA SER A 37 14.83 -7.06 -142.75
C SER A 37 15.76 -7.42 -141.58
N LEU A 38 17.06 -7.59 -141.85
CA LEU A 38 18.09 -7.79 -140.84
C LEU A 38 18.15 -6.60 -139.87
N LEU A 39 18.11 -5.36 -140.38
CA LEU A 39 18.08 -4.16 -139.55
C LEU A 39 16.85 -4.12 -138.63
N VAL A 40 15.67 -4.49 -139.13
CA VAL A 40 14.45 -4.53 -138.31
C VAL A 40 14.53 -5.62 -137.23
N VAL A 41 15.05 -6.81 -137.56
CA VAL A 41 15.24 -7.89 -136.58
C VAL A 41 16.30 -7.52 -135.54
N MET A 42 17.43 -6.92 -135.94
CA MET A 42 18.45 -6.40 -135.03
C MET A 42 17.92 -5.31 -134.10
N LEU A 43 17.12 -4.36 -134.62
CA LEU A 43 16.47 -3.33 -133.81
C LEU A 43 15.46 -3.92 -132.82
N ALA A 44 14.71 -4.96 -133.22
CA ALA A 44 13.78 -5.67 -132.33
C ALA A 44 14.52 -6.46 -131.24
N GLN A 45 15.62 -7.14 -131.58
CA GLN A 45 16.50 -7.85 -130.65
C GLN A 45 17.12 -6.88 -129.63
N GLN A 46 17.64 -5.75 -130.10
CA GLN A 46 18.21 -4.70 -129.26
C GLN A 46 17.16 -4.15 -128.29
N LYS A 47 15.96 -3.80 -128.79
CA LYS A 47 14.88 -3.30 -127.95
C LYS A 47 14.41 -4.32 -126.90
N HIS A 48 14.38 -5.60 -127.25
CA HIS A 48 14.07 -6.67 -126.30
C HIS A 48 15.15 -6.82 -125.22
N SER A 49 16.43 -6.77 -125.61
CA SER A 49 17.56 -6.76 -124.69
C SER A 49 17.51 -5.56 -123.73
N ASP A 50 17.21 -4.37 -124.25
CA ASP A 50 17.07 -3.16 -123.43
C ASP A 50 15.90 -3.28 -122.43
N GLN A 51 14.78 -3.89 -122.84
CA GLN A 51 13.65 -4.18 -121.95
C GLN A 51 14.01 -5.16 -120.83
N LEU A 52 14.73 -6.25 -121.16
CA LEU A 52 15.19 -7.22 -120.17
C LEU A 52 16.20 -6.59 -119.20
N LEU A 53 17.12 -5.76 -119.70
CA LEU A 53 18.06 -5.00 -118.86
C LEU A 53 17.32 -4.02 -117.95
N GLN A 54 16.29 -3.33 -118.45
CA GLN A 54 15.48 -2.42 -117.66
C GLN A 54 14.67 -3.16 -116.58
N GLN A 55 14.09 -4.31 -116.91
CA GLN A 55 13.37 -5.15 -115.95
C GLN A 55 14.30 -5.72 -114.87
N ALA A 56 15.48 -6.22 -115.27
CA ALA A 56 16.51 -6.70 -114.34
C ALA A 56 17.01 -5.56 -113.43
N SER A 57 17.16 -4.34 -113.96
CA SER A 57 17.54 -3.16 -113.19
C SER A 57 16.50 -2.81 -112.13
N ILE A 58 15.21 -2.77 -112.49
CA ILE A 58 14.10 -2.54 -111.56
C ILE A 58 14.05 -3.62 -110.47
N GLU A 59 14.26 -4.88 -110.85
CA GLU A 59 14.27 -5.99 -109.91
C GLU A 59 15.46 -5.91 -108.94
N ILE A 60 16.65 -5.56 -109.43
CA ILE A 60 17.84 -5.31 -108.61
C ILE A 60 17.58 -4.19 -107.61
N ASP A 61 16.99 -3.07 -108.04
CA ASP A 61 16.67 -1.95 -107.15
C ASP A 61 15.60 -2.32 -106.11
N THR A 62 14.61 -3.10 -106.51
CA THR A 62 13.59 -3.64 -105.59
C THR A 62 14.22 -4.60 -104.57
N ARG A 63 15.13 -5.48 -104.99
CA ARG A 63 15.87 -6.36 -104.07
C ARG A 63 16.81 -5.56 -103.16
N ARG A 64 17.41 -4.47 -103.66
CA ARG A 64 18.30 -3.59 -102.92
C ARG A 64 17.56 -2.83 -101.82
N THR A 65 16.36 -2.32 -102.11
CA THR A 65 15.51 -1.66 -101.12
C THR A 65 15.00 -2.65 -100.07
N LYS A 66 14.56 -3.84 -100.47
CA LYS A 66 14.20 -4.93 -99.54
C LYS A 66 15.37 -5.33 -98.64
N ASN A 67 16.58 -5.49 -99.19
CA ASN A 67 17.78 -5.79 -98.39
C ASN A 67 18.13 -4.67 -97.40
N LYS A 68 17.96 -3.40 -97.79
CA LYS A 68 18.15 -2.27 -96.86
C LYS A 68 17.13 -2.31 -95.72
N ALA A 69 15.86 -2.58 -96.02
CA ALA A 69 14.80 -2.69 -95.01
C ALA A 69 15.05 -3.87 -94.05
N LEU A 70 15.40 -5.04 -94.57
CA LEU A 70 15.74 -6.22 -93.75
C LEU A 70 16.96 -5.96 -92.86
N LYS A 71 18.00 -5.31 -93.38
CA LYS A 71 19.16 -4.92 -92.55
C LYS A 71 18.74 -3.99 -91.41
N LYS A 72 17.89 -3.00 -91.68
CA LYS A 72 17.37 -2.11 -90.64
C LYS A 72 16.59 -2.87 -89.58
N GLN A 73 15.70 -3.77 -89.98
CA GLN A 73 14.95 -4.63 -89.05
C GLN A 73 15.88 -5.53 -88.22
N CYS A 74 16.92 -6.11 -88.82
CA CYS A 74 17.89 -6.90 -88.07
C CYS A 74 18.62 -6.08 -87.00
N GLU A 75 18.98 -4.83 -87.29
CA GLU A 75 19.61 -3.96 -86.29
C GLU A 75 18.61 -3.54 -85.19
N GLU A 76 17.36 -3.22 -85.53
CA GLU A 76 16.30 -2.93 -84.55
C GLU A 76 16.05 -4.13 -83.62
N ILE A 77 16.02 -5.36 -84.16
CA ILE A 77 15.87 -6.59 -83.39
C ILE A 77 17.07 -6.81 -82.47
N LYS A 78 18.31 -6.60 -82.95
CA LYS A 78 19.51 -6.71 -82.11
C LYS A 78 19.47 -5.73 -80.94
N GLU A 79 19.09 -4.48 -81.19
CA GLU A 79 18.98 -3.47 -80.13
C GLU A 79 17.86 -3.80 -79.13
N SER A 80 16.75 -4.36 -79.60
CA SER A 80 15.70 -4.87 -78.72
C SER A 80 16.18 -6.06 -77.87
N LEU A 81 16.99 -6.95 -78.45
CA LEU A 81 17.54 -8.11 -77.76
C LEU A 81 18.52 -7.69 -76.66
N THR A 82 19.39 -6.72 -76.93
CA THR A 82 20.33 -6.21 -75.92
C THR A 82 19.59 -5.56 -74.75
N LYS A 83 18.58 -4.73 -75.02
CA LYS A 83 17.72 -4.12 -73.99
C LYS A 83 16.99 -5.17 -73.15
N ALA A 84 16.45 -6.21 -73.79
CA ALA A 84 15.79 -7.30 -73.07
C ALA A 84 16.77 -8.06 -72.16
N ASN A 85 18.00 -8.30 -72.63
CA ASN A 85 19.02 -8.99 -71.85
C ASN A 85 19.50 -8.15 -70.65
N GLU A 86 19.63 -6.84 -70.81
CA GLU A 86 19.92 -5.92 -69.71
C GLU A 86 18.79 -5.89 -68.67
N ALA A 87 17.52 -5.92 -69.12
CA ALA A 87 16.37 -6.00 -68.23
C ALA A 87 16.32 -7.33 -67.46
N LEU A 88 16.64 -8.44 -68.12
CA LEU A 88 16.73 -9.76 -67.51
C LEU A 88 17.79 -9.79 -66.40
N ASN A 89 19.00 -9.30 -66.68
CA ASN A 89 20.07 -9.22 -65.68
C ASN A 89 19.69 -8.37 -64.46
N LYS A 90 18.97 -7.26 -64.66
CA LYS A 90 18.46 -6.43 -63.55
C LYS A 90 17.42 -7.16 -62.72
N SER A 91 16.56 -7.95 -63.37
CA SER A 91 15.56 -8.78 -62.69
C SER A 91 16.23 -9.89 -61.87
N ASP A 92 17.26 -10.55 -62.40
CA ASP A 92 18.00 -11.60 -61.70
C ASP A 92 18.72 -11.06 -60.45
N GLU A 93 19.33 -9.88 -60.54
CA GLU A 93 19.96 -9.25 -59.39
C GLU A 93 18.94 -8.86 -58.31
N SER A 94 17.78 -8.35 -58.75
CA SER A 94 16.66 -8.04 -57.84
C SER A 94 16.14 -9.31 -57.15
N LEU A 95 15.99 -10.42 -57.90
CA LEU A 95 15.59 -11.71 -57.35
C LEU A 95 16.59 -12.22 -56.30
N LYS A 96 17.90 -12.11 -56.59
CA LYS A 96 18.94 -12.47 -55.63
C LYS A 96 18.85 -11.66 -54.34
N GLN A 97 18.66 -10.34 -54.44
CA GLN A 97 18.47 -9.47 -53.28
C GLN A 97 17.22 -9.85 -52.49
N THR A 98 16.09 -10.10 -53.16
CA THR A 98 14.85 -10.51 -52.47
C THR A 98 15.01 -11.85 -51.74
N LYS A 99 15.75 -12.78 -52.33
CA LYS A 99 16.06 -14.07 -51.70
C LYS A 99 16.91 -13.90 -50.44
N GLU A 100 17.96 -13.09 -50.51
CA GLU A 100 18.79 -12.78 -49.34
C GLU A 100 17.99 -12.08 -48.23
N THR A 101 17.03 -11.21 -48.58
CA THR A 101 16.16 -10.59 -47.58
C THR A 101 15.17 -11.59 -46.96
N LEU A 102 14.70 -12.57 -47.75
CA LEU A 102 13.81 -13.63 -47.27
C LEU A 102 14.55 -14.55 -46.28
N ASP A 103 15.76 -14.99 -46.62
CA ASP A 103 16.58 -15.82 -45.73
C ASP A 103 16.88 -15.12 -44.39
N LYS A 104 17.10 -13.80 -44.43
CA LYS A 104 17.24 -12.98 -43.21
C LYS A 104 15.95 -12.92 -42.40
N ALA A 105 14.81 -12.73 -43.06
CA ALA A 105 13.50 -12.69 -42.41
C ALA A 105 13.18 -14.04 -41.73
N ASP A 106 13.44 -15.17 -42.39
CA ASP A 106 13.25 -16.51 -41.82
C ASP A 106 14.14 -16.75 -40.60
N GLY A 107 15.38 -16.25 -40.63
CA GLY A 107 16.27 -16.26 -39.46
C GLY A 107 15.72 -15.45 -38.29
N HIS A 108 15.17 -14.26 -38.56
CA HIS A 108 14.53 -13.44 -37.54
C HIS A 108 13.26 -14.09 -36.97
N ILE A 109 12.43 -14.72 -37.81
CA ILE A 109 11.24 -15.46 -37.38
C ILE A 109 11.65 -16.59 -36.43
N SER A 110 12.64 -17.40 -36.80
CA SER A 110 13.16 -18.48 -35.96
C SER A 110 13.67 -17.98 -34.61
N GLN A 111 14.33 -16.81 -34.59
CA GLN A 111 14.78 -16.18 -33.35
C GLN A 111 13.61 -15.74 -32.46
N VAL A 112 12.58 -15.11 -33.04
CA VAL A 112 11.39 -14.66 -32.32
C VAL A 112 10.61 -15.85 -31.76
N GLU A 113 10.45 -16.94 -32.53
CA GLU A 113 9.80 -18.16 -32.06
C GLU A 113 10.51 -18.78 -30.85
N SER A 114 11.85 -18.81 -30.88
CA SER A 114 12.66 -19.27 -29.75
C SER A 114 12.48 -18.39 -28.50
N GLN A 115 12.46 -17.07 -28.67
CA GLN A 115 12.20 -16.12 -27.57
C GLN A 115 10.80 -16.27 -27.02
N LEU A 116 9.79 -16.43 -27.88
CA LEU A 116 8.40 -16.62 -27.47
C LEU A 116 8.27 -17.89 -26.62
N LYS A 117 8.86 -19.00 -27.07
CA LYS A 117 8.84 -20.26 -26.32
C LYS A 117 9.51 -20.14 -24.94
N ALA A 118 10.66 -19.44 -24.87
CA ALA A 118 11.32 -19.19 -23.59
C ALA A 118 10.46 -18.33 -22.65
N GLN A 119 9.73 -17.35 -23.18
CA GLN A 119 8.77 -16.56 -22.39
C GLN A 119 7.58 -17.40 -21.93
N GLU A 120 7.03 -18.27 -22.77
CA GLU A 120 5.94 -19.19 -22.39
C GLU A 120 6.35 -20.11 -21.24
N ASP A 121 7.57 -20.67 -21.29
CA ASP A 121 8.12 -21.50 -20.21
C ASP A 121 8.32 -20.69 -18.89
N GLU A 122 8.70 -19.41 -18.98
CA GLU A 122 8.83 -18.52 -17.82
C GLU A 122 7.45 -18.16 -17.23
N TYR A 123 6.46 -17.87 -18.08
CA TYR A 123 5.08 -17.62 -17.65
C TYR A 123 4.48 -18.83 -16.95
N ALA A 124 4.73 -20.05 -17.45
CA ALA A 124 4.27 -21.28 -16.80
C ALA A 124 4.85 -21.42 -15.38
N LYS A 125 6.16 -21.18 -15.21
CA LYS A 125 6.80 -21.20 -13.89
C LYS A 125 6.23 -20.15 -12.94
N LEU A 126 6.05 -18.92 -13.41
CA LEU A 126 5.46 -17.85 -12.61
C LEU A 126 4.01 -18.15 -12.22
N GLN A 127 3.27 -18.86 -13.09
CA GLN A 127 1.90 -19.28 -12.79
C GLN A 127 1.86 -20.35 -11.69
N ASP A 128 2.80 -21.29 -11.70
CA ASP A 128 2.96 -22.29 -10.64
C ASP A 128 3.36 -21.62 -9.31
N GLU A 129 4.35 -20.71 -9.32
CA GLU A 129 4.75 -19.95 -8.13
C GLU A 129 3.58 -19.11 -7.56
N HIS A 130 2.77 -18.51 -8.43
CA HIS A 130 1.59 -17.76 -8.01
C HIS A 130 0.52 -18.68 -7.38
N ALA A 131 0.36 -19.91 -7.88
CA ALA A 131 -0.53 -20.90 -7.29
C ALA A 131 -0.05 -21.31 -5.88
N ASP A 132 1.25 -21.56 -5.71
CA ASP A 132 1.86 -21.88 -4.42
C ASP A 132 1.71 -20.73 -3.41
N LEU A 133 2.01 -19.49 -3.84
CA LEU A 133 1.84 -18.30 -2.99
C LEU A 133 0.38 -18.11 -2.55
N LYS A 134 -0.58 -18.36 -3.44
CA LYS A 134 -2.01 -18.31 -3.10
C LYS A 134 -2.39 -19.36 -2.07
N GLN A 135 -1.81 -20.57 -2.15
CA GLN A 135 -2.02 -21.62 -1.15
C GLN A 135 -1.44 -21.22 0.21
N VAL A 136 -0.22 -20.67 0.23
CA VAL A 136 0.43 -20.19 1.47
C VAL A 136 -0.39 -19.07 2.12
N LEU A 137 -0.86 -18.09 1.33
CA LEU A 137 -1.72 -17.01 1.83
C LEU A 137 -3.02 -17.54 2.43
N SER A 138 -3.63 -18.55 1.81
CA SER A 138 -4.84 -19.17 2.34
C SER A 138 -4.56 -19.91 3.66
N ALA A 139 -3.41 -20.59 3.78
CA ALA A 139 -3.01 -21.28 5.00
C ALA A 139 -2.73 -20.29 6.14
N GLN A 140 -1.99 -19.22 5.86
CA GLN A 140 -1.73 -18.14 6.81
C GLN A 140 -3.02 -17.43 7.25
N GLY A 141 -3.97 -17.22 6.34
CA GLY A 141 -5.29 -16.69 6.68
C GLY A 141 -6.03 -17.57 7.70
N ALA A 142 -6.04 -18.88 7.48
CA ALA A 142 -6.67 -19.82 8.41
C ALA A 142 -5.95 -19.89 9.77
N GLU A 143 -4.62 -19.77 9.79
CA GLU A 143 -3.85 -19.67 11.04
C GLU A 143 -4.17 -18.37 11.79
N LEU A 144 -4.29 -17.26 11.08
CA LEU A 144 -4.64 -15.97 11.67
C LEU A 144 -6.03 -16.02 12.30
N ASP A 145 -7.04 -16.54 11.59
CA ASP A 145 -8.40 -16.72 12.10
C ASP A 145 -8.41 -17.58 13.39
N LYS A 146 -7.59 -18.64 13.42
CA LYS A 146 -7.44 -19.49 14.60
C LYS A 146 -6.83 -18.71 15.77
N THR A 147 -5.77 -17.96 15.53
CA THR A 147 -5.11 -17.14 16.58
C THR A 147 -6.02 -16.02 17.08
N GLU A 148 -6.81 -15.41 16.21
CA GLU A 148 -7.79 -14.39 16.58
C GLU A 148 -8.88 -14.99 17.46
N TYR A 149 -9.40 -16.18 17.10
CA TYR A 149 -10.33 -16.91 17.95
C TYR A 149 -9.73 -17.24 19.32
N GLU A 150 -8.52 -17.78 19.39
CA GLU A 150 -7.84 -18.07 20.65
C GLU A 150 -7.63 -16.80 21.50
N LEU A 151 -7.27 -15.68 20.86
CA LEU A 151 -7.14 -14.38 21.53
C LEU A 151 -8.47 -13.93 22.12
N THR A 152 -9.57 -13.98 21.37
CA THR A 152 -10.89 -13.59 21.90
C THR A 152 -11.31 -14.43 23.10
N VAL A 153 -11.07 -15.74 23.07
CA VAL A 153 -11.37 -16.64 24.19
C VAL A 153 -10.51 -16.31 25.42
N THR A 154 -9.22 -16.04 25.22
CA THR A 154 -8.32 -15.67 26.33
C THR A 154 -8.68 -14.30 26.92
N THR A 155 -9.04 -13.32 26.11
CA THR A 155 -9.56 -12.02 26.58
C THR A 155 -10.82 -12.20 27.41
N GLN A 156 -11.80 -12.98 26.93
CA GLN A 156 -13.03 -13.24 27.69
C GLN A 156 -12.76 -13.93 29.03
N ARG A 157 -11.79 -14.86 29.08
CA ARG A 157 -11.36 -15.50 30.33
C ARG A 157 -10.70 -14.50 31.27
N ALA A 158 -9.83 -13.62 30.76
CA ALA A 158 -9.21 -12.57 31.56
C ALA A 158 -10.25 -11.61 32.15
N ASP A 159 -11.24 -11.19 31.35
CA ASP A 159 -12.33 -10.34 31.82
C ASP A 159 -13.18 -11.03 32.90
N HIS A 160 -13.39 -12.34 32.77
CA HIS A 160 -14.11 -13.11 33.78
C HIS A 160 -13.36 -13.16 35.11
N ILE A 161 -12.06 -13.47 35.07
CA ILE A 161 -11.21 -13.51 36.26
C ILE A 161 -11.12 -12.13 36.91
N SER A 162 -11.00 -11.05 36.11
CA SER A 162 -11.00 -9.68 36.63
C SER A 162 -12.28 -9.37 37.41
N ARG A 163 -13.45 -9.74 36.89
CA ARG A 163 -14.74 -9.57 37.59
C ARG A 163 -14.83 -10.38 38.87
N GLU A 164 -14.31 -11.62 38.87
CA GLU A 164 -14.26 -12.44 40.09
C GLU A 164 -13.35 -11.81 41.15
N LEU A 165 -12.21 -11.27 40.72
CA LEU A 165 -11.26 -10.59 41.60
C LEU A 165 -11.86 -9.32 42.19
N GLU A 166 -12.56 -8.50 41.38
CA GLU A 166 -13.31 -7.33 41.86
C GLU A 166 -14.35 -7.72 42.91
N SER A 167 -15.16 -8.75 42.65
CA SER A 167 -16.15 -9.24 43.62
C SER A 167 -15.50 -9.75 44.90
N ALA A 168 -14.38 -10.48 44.81
CA ALA A 168 -13.64 -10.93 45.98
C ALA A 168 -13.04 -9.76 46.77
N THR A 169 -12.56 -8.70 46.10
CA THR A 169 -12.05 -7.50 46.77
C THR A 169 -13.16 -6.76 47.52
N GLU A 170 -14.36 -6.62 46.94
CA GLU A 170 -15.51 -6.03 47.62
C GLU A 170 -15.92 -6.84 48.87
N GLN A 171 -15.93 -8.17 48.78
CA GLN A 171 -16.21 -9.04 49.93
C GLN A 171 -15.17 -8.88 51.05
N ILE A 172 -13.89 -8.76 50.70
CA ILE A 172 -12.82 -8.50 51.67
C ILE A 172 -13.02 -7.15 52.36
N GLU A 173 -13.42 -6.11 51.62
CA GLU A 173 -13.68 -4.78 52.18
C GLU A 173 -14.88 -4.79 53.14
N ASP A 174 -15.99 -5.46 52.79
CA ASP A 174 -17.14 -5.63 53.68
C ASP A 174 -16.76 -6.38 54.97
N LEU A 175 -15.99 -7.47 54.85
CA LEU A 175 -15.51 -8.22 56.02
C LEU A 175 -14.57 -7.38 56.90
N LYS A 176 -13.71 -6.56 56.31
CA LYS A 176 -12.86 -5.61 57.07
C LYS A 176 -13.71 -4.59 57.83
N LEU A 177 -14.75 -4.04 57.20
CA LEU A 177 -15.66 -3.10 57.85
C LEU A 177 -16.41 -3.77 59.01
N LYS A 178 -16.91 -4.99 58.81
CA LYS A 178 -17.55 -5.79 59.85
C LYS A 178 -16.60 -6.04 61.02
N LEU A 179 -15.35 -6.46 60.75
CA LEU A 179 -14.34 -6.65 61.78
C LEU A 179 -14.09 -5.37 62.58
N GLN A 180 -13.97 -4.22 61.92
CA GLN A 180 -13.78 -2.94 62.60
C GLN A 180 -14.95 -2.60 63.55
N VAL A 181 -16.19 -2.87 63.14
CA VAL A 181 -17.38 -2.68 63.97
C VAL A 181 -17.34 -3.61 65.19
N TRP A 182 -17.01 -4.89 64.99
CA TRP A 182 -16.89 -5.87 66.07
C TRP A 182 -15.78 -5.51 67.06
N GLU A 183 -14.63 -5.03 66.58
CA GLU A 183 -13.53 -4.58 67.42
C GLU A 183 -13.93 -3.41 68.30
N LYS A 184 -14.62 -2.41 67.74
CA LYS A 184 -15.13 -1.27 68.49
C LYS A 184 -16.19 -1.66 69.51
N ALA A 185 -17.10 -2.58 69.16
CA ALA A 185 -18.09 -3.11 70.09
C ALA A 185 -17.43 -3.85 71.26
N ARG A 186 -16.40 -4.66 70.97
CA ARG A 186 -15.59 -5.34 71.98
C ARG A 186 -14.84 -4.35 72.88
N GLU A 187 -14.32 -3.25 72.34
CA GLU A 187 -13.65 -2.21 73.11
C GLU A 187 -14.62 -1.48 74.05
N ASN A 188 -15.82 -1.13 73.57
CA ASN A 188 -16.88 -0.55 74.40
C ASN A 188 -17.30 -1.49 75.55
N GLU A 189 -17.45 -2.79 75.27
CA GLU A 189 -17.76 -3.79 76.29
C GLU A 189 -16.64 -3.90 77.33
N ASN A 190 -15.39 -3.88 76.90
CA ASN A 190 -14.25 -3.88 77.82
C ASN A 190 -14.22 -2.61 78.69
N GLN A 191 -14.53 -1.44 78.13
CA GLN A 191 -14.66 -0.18 78.89
C GLN A 191 -15.78 -0.28 79.92
N PHE A 192 -16.95 -0.76 79.52
CA PHE A 192 -18.08 -0.99 80.43
C PHE A 192 -17.70 -1.94 81.58
N ARG A 193 -17.01 -3.05 81.28
CA ARG A 193 -16.50 -3.97 82.30
C ARG A 193 -15.47 -3.30 83.22
N HIS A 194 -14.61 -2.43 82.70
CA HIS A 194 -13.64 -1.70 83.50
C HIS A 194 -14.33 -0.74 84.47
N ASP A 195 -15.34 0.00 84.01
CA ASP A 195 -16.08 0.93 84.86
C ASP A 195 -16.93 0.20 85.90
N ALA A 196 -17.63 -0.88 85.53
CA ALA A 196 -18.33 -1.73 86.48
C ALA A 196 -17.40 -2.32 87.56
N ASN A 197 -16.19 -2.75 87.19
CA ASN A 197 -15.19 -3.24 88.15
C ASN A 197 -14.65 -2.13 89.07
N ARG A 198 -14.59 -0.89 88.57
CA ARG A 198 -14.21 0.29 89.37
C ARG A 198 -15.27 0.59 90.42
N GLU A 199 -16.53 0.67 90.01
CA GLU A 199 -17.67 0.86 90.93
C GLU A 199 -17.76 -0.28 91.97
N LEU A 200 -17.55 -1.54 91.55
CA LEU A 200 -17.48 -2.67 92.47
C LEU A 200 -16.33 -2.56 93.47
N ARG A 201 -15.20 -1.95 93.09
CA ARG A 201 -14.09 -1.71 94.01
C ARG A 201 -14.43 -0.61 95.00
N GLU A 202 -14.95 0.51 94.53
CA GLU A 202 -15.35 1.65 95.37
C GLU A 202 -16.42 1.23 96.40
N THR A 203 -17.44 0.48 95.99
CA THR A 203 -18.46 -0.06 96.90
C THR A 203 -17.90 -1.06 97.91
N ARG A 204 -16.91 -1.88 97.52
CA ARG A 204 -16.20 -2.77 98.45
C ARG A 204 -15.37 -2.01 99.47
N GLU A 205 -14.71 -0.94 99.06
CA GLU A 205 -13.94 -0.05 99.96
C GLU A 205 -14.90 0.65 100.94
N GLN A 206 -16.00 1.23 100.47
CA GLN A 206 -17.03 1.83 101.33
C GLN A 206 -17.61 0.83 102.34
N LEU A 207 -17.90 -0.40 101.88
CA LEU A 207 -18.39 -1.45 102.77
C LEU A 207 -17.35 -1.81 103.84
N HIS A 208 -16.07 -1.85 103.48
CA HIS A 208 -14.99 -2.11 104.42
C HIS A 208 -14.87 -0.99 105.46
N ASP A 209 -14.97 0.27 105.04
CA ASP A 209 -14.93 1.43 105.94
C ASP A 209 -16.12 1.43 106.90
N LEU A 210 -17.33 1.17 106.40
CA LEU A 210 -18.53 1.01 107.25
C LEU A 210 -18.38 -0.16 108.24
N GLN A 211 -17.73 -1.26 107.85
CA GLN A 211 -17.45 -2.35 108.77
C GLN A 211 -16.44 -1.96 109.86
N LEU A 212 -15.43 -1.15 109.54
CA LEU A 212 -14.48 -0.63 110.52
C LEU A 212 -15.17 0.31 111.52
N ASP A 213 -15.96 1.26 111.02
CA ASP A 213 -16.74 2.19 111.86
C ASP A 213 -17.73 1.43 112.75
N LYS A 214 -18.45 0.45 112.20
CA LYS A 214 -19.31 -0.45 112.99
C LYS A 214 -18.54 -1.12 114.14
N ARG A 215 -17.37 -1.70 113.86
CA ARG A 215 -16.52 -2.33 114.91
C ARG A 215 -16.05 -1.32 115.94
N GLU A 216 -15.81 -0.08 115.55
CA GLU A 216 -15.43 1.00 116.46
C GLU A 216 -16.59 1.42 117.35
N LYS A 217 -17.78 1.61 116.79
CA LYS A 217 -19.00 1.89 117.54
C LYS A 217 -19.38 0.75 118.49
N GLU A 218 -19.19 -0.50 118.09
CA GLU A 218 -19.36 -1.66 118.98
C GLU A 218 -18.38 -1.58 120.17
N ARG A 219 -17.09 -1.25 119.92
CA ARG A 219 -16.09 -1.05 120.99
C ARG A 219 -16.44 0.12 121.93
N GLU A 220 -16.91 1.24 121.40
CA GLU A 220 -17.36 2.39 122.19
C GLU A 220 -18.58 2.02 123.05
N LEU A 221 -19.56 1.33 122.47
CA LEU A 221 -20.75 0.87 123.16
C LEU A 221 -20.40 -0.08 124.32
N ASP A 222 -19.47 -1.00 124.11
CA ASP A 222 -18.97 -1.88 125.17
C ASP A 222 -18.17 -1.15 126.24
N LYS A 223 -17.54 -0.01 125.92
CA LYS A 223 -16.90 0.87 126.91
C LYS A 223 -17.93 1.58 127.77
N VAL A 224 -18.95 2.18 127.14
CA VAL A 224 -20.06 2.84 127.85
C VAL A 224 -20.81 1.86 128.76
N LYS A 225 -21.07 0.64 128.29
CA LYS A 225 -21.68 -0.40 129.14
C LYS A 225 -20.87 -0.67 130.42
N ARG A 226 -19.55 -0.81 130.31
CA ARG A 226 -18.66 -1.02 131.46
C ARG A 226 -18.60 0.19 132.41
N GLU A 227 -18.58 1.40 131.87
CA GLU A 227 -18.61 2.64 132.68
C GLU A 227 -19.94 2.79 133.44
N LEU A 228 -21.06 2.39 132.83
CA LEU A 228 -22.37 2.34 133.47
C LEU A 228 -22.41 1.31 134.62
N GLU A 229 -21.86 0.12 134.39
CA GLU A 229 -21.73 -0.93 135.41
C GLU A 229 -20.92 -0.45 136.63
N HIS A 230 -19.76 0.18 136.40
CA HIS A 230 -18.94 0.75 137.47
C HIS A 230 -19.62 1.90 138.24
N SER A 231 -20.44 2.70 137.57
CA SER A 231 -21.18 3.80 138.22
C SER A 231 -22.28 3.28 139.16
N LEU A 232 -22.85 2.11 138.86
CA LEU A 232 -23.81 1.43 139.73
C LEU A 232 -23.13 0.81 140.96
N GLU A 233 -21.88 0.38 140.84
CA GLU A 233 -21.07 -0.21 141.93
C GLU A 233 -20.64 0.81 143.01
N TYR A 234 -20.46 2.09 142.66
CA TYR A 234 -19.92 3.11 143.58
C TYR A 234 -20.93 3.65 144.62
N ASN A 235 -22.24 3.37 144.45
CA ASN A 235 -23.30 4.02 145.24
C ASN A 235 -23.75 3.23 146.48
N SER A 236 -23.02 2.20 146.91
CA SER A 236 -23.46 1.29 147.96
C SER A 236 -22.37 0.88 148.98
N PHE A 237 -22.00 1.80 149.89
CA PHE A 237 -21.23 1.50 151.10
C PHE A 237 -21.83 2.19 152.36
N SER A 238 -22.84 1.56 153.00
CA SER A 238 -23.07 1.56 154.47
C SER A 238 -24.40 0.87 154.88
N LYS A 239 -24.24 -0.33 155.48
CA LYS A 239 -25.11 -1.13 156.38
C LYS A 239 -26.37 -1.89 155.86
N ALA A 240 -26.26 -3.22 156.01
CA ALA A 240 -27.27 -4.30 155.94
C ALA A 240 -27.79 -4.67 157.37
N PRO A 241 -28.58 -5.77 157.62
CA PRO A 241 -29.32 -6.71 156.74
C PRO A 241 -30.79 -6.97 157.21
N ALA A 242 -31.68 -7.80 156.64
CA ALA A 242 -31.88 -8.44 155.34
C ALA A 242 -33.30 -9.10 155.33
N ARG A 243 -34.12 -8.89 154.28
CA ARG A 243 -34.92 -9.91 153.56
C ARG A 243 -35.85 -9.29 152.50
N ALA A 244 -36.16 -10.15 151.52
CA ALA A 244 -37.23 -10.08 150.50
C ALA A 244 -36.82 -9.51 149.14
N HIS A 245 -36.79 -10.38 148.11
CA HIS A 245 -36.91 -9.94 146.73
C HIS A 245 -38.03 -10.73 146.05
N ALA A 246 -39.09 -10.00 145.74
CA ALA A 246 -40.13 -10.37 144.80
C ALA A 246 -39.69 -9.93 143.39
N SER A 247 -40.00 -10.74 142.38
CA SER A 247 -40.07 -10.32 140.98
C SER A 247 -41.30 -10.97 140.34
N GLU A 248 -42.34 -10.17 140.23
CA GLU A 248 -43.39 -10.23 139.21
C GLU A 248 -42.75 -9.81 137.86
N GLU A 249 -42.95 -10.60 136.79
CA GLU A 249 -43.83 -10.28 135.65
C GLU A 249 -43.25 -9.25 134.67
N ALA A 250 -43.50 -9.25 133.36
CA ALA A 250 -44.17 -10.15 132.43
C ALA A 250 -44.11 -9.47 131.03
N LYS A 251 -44.23 -10.28 129.96
CA LYS A 251 -44.88 -9.98 128.66
C LYS A 251 -44.27 -8.82 127.81
N GLY A 252 -44.23 -8.87 126.49
CA GLY A 252 -44.74 -9.83 125.52
C GLY A 252 -44.83 -9.16 124.12
N ASN A 253 -44.66 -10.01 123.09
CA ASN A 253 -45.30 -10.02 121.77
C ASN A 253 -45.23 -8.85 120.75
N ARG A 254 -44.74 -9.24 119.55
CA ARG A 254 -45.35 -9.21 118.19
C ARG A 254 -45.71 -7.82 117.60
N TYR A 255 -45.67 -7.55 116.28
CA TYR A 255 -46.20 -8.31 115.15
C TYR A 255 -45.52 -8.00 113.80
N ASP A 256 -45.65 -9.00 112.95
CA ASP A 256 -45.58 -9.09 111.49
C ASP A 256 -46.63 -8.21 110.78
N ARG A 257 -46.28 -7.55 109.66
CA ARG A 257 -47.11 -7.50 108.43
C ARG A 257 -46.42 -6.79 107.26
N GLY A 258 -46.40 -7.45 106.11
CA GLY A 258 -46.16 -6.82 104.82
C GLY A 258 -47.33 -5.97 104.32
N ALA A 259 -47.07 -5.21 103.26
CA ALA A 259 -48.07 -4.73 102.33
C ALA A 259 -47.52 -4.88 100.90
N GLN A 260 -48.27 -5.66 100.14
CA GLN A 260 -48.21 -5.81 98.69
C GLN A 260 -48.93 -4.61 98.07
N LEU A 261 -48.36 -3.99 97.02
CA LEU A 261 -49.13 -3.28 96.01
C LEU A 261 -48.66 -3.73 94.63
N ASP A 262 -49.59 -4.40 93.96
CA ASP A 262 -49.69 -4.55 92.52
C ASP A 262 -50.11 -3.20 91.91
N LEU A 263 -49.46 -2.81 90.81
CA LEU A 263 -50.00 -1.90 89.79
C LEU A 263 -49.21 -2.11 88.48
N SER A 264 -49.81 -2.92 87.62
CA SER A 264 -49.61 -2.97 86.18
C SER A 264 -50.11 -1.68 85.49
N LEU A 265 -49.65 -1.47 84.24
CA LEU A 265 -49.90 -0.36 83.30
C LEU A 265 -49.19 0.96 83.66
N GLY A 266 -48.29 1.52 82.84
CA GLY A 266 -48.27 1.55 81.39
C GLY A 266 -48.49 2.99 80.95
N ALA A 267 -47.48 3.63 80.37
CA ALA A 267 -47.60 4.72 79.40
C ALA A 267 -46.23 5.37 79.16
N MET A 268 -45.83 5.42 77.87
CA MET A 268 -45.22 6.57 77.19
C MET A 268 -43.87 7.05 77.74
N SER A 269 -42.81 7.31 76.99
CA SER A 269 -42.51 7.28 75.56
C SER A 269 -41.05 7.78 75.47
N PRO A 270 -40.41 7.65 74.30
CA PRO A 270 -39.00 7.95 74.10
C PRO A 270 -38.76 9.46 73.98
N ILE A 271 -37.62 9.93 74.48
CA ILE A 271 -37.07 11.26 74.18
C ILE A 271 -35.55 11.08 74.06
N ASP A 272 -35.04 10.67 72.90
CA ASP A 272 -34.43 11.59 71.91
C ASP A 272 -35.04 13.01 71.92
N PRO A 273 -34.19 14.04 71.95
CA PRO A 273 -33.84 14.58 70.64
C PRO A 273 -32.38 15.06 70.55
N GLY A 274 -31.72 14.61 69.49
CA GLY A 274 -30.65 15.34 68.88
C GLY A 274 -31.08 16.76 68.48
N ALA A 275 -30.16 17.72 68.63
CA ALA A 275 -30.04 18.84 67.71
C ALA A 275 -28.71 19.59 67.94
N ARG A 276 -27.90 19.56 66.88
CA ARG A 276 -27.18 20.71 66.32
C ARG A 276 -26.09 21.35 67.17
N THR A 277 -24.85 21.14 66.73
CA THR A 277 -23.98 22.27 66.38
C THR A 277 -23.31 22.01 65.02
N ARG A 278 -23.86 22.66 63.99
CA ARG A 278 -23.08 23.14 62.85
C ARG A 278 -22.20 24.27 63.37
N THR A 279 -20.90 24.18 63.14
CA THR A 279 -20.07 25.36 62.92
C THR A 279 -19.22 25.11 61.70
N ASP A 280 -19.71 25.59 60.56
CA ASP A 280 -18.83 26.15 59.53
C ASP A 280 -18.03 27.30 60.16
N ARG A 281 -16.71 27.24 60.03
CA ARG A 281 -15.92 28.45 59.81
C ARG A 281 -14.63 28.09 59.09
N ASP A 282 -14.76 28.19 57.77
CA ASP A 282 -13.72 28.58 56.84
C ASP A 282 -12.98 29.83 57.34
N LEU A 283 -11.66 29.74 57.47
CA LEU A 283 -10.72 30.85 57.44
C LEU A 283 -9.40 30.30 56.88
N GLY A 284 -9.17 30.55 55.60
CA GLY A 284 -7.83 30.56 55.06
C GLY A 284 -6.99 31.65 55.71
N ASP A 285 -5.70 31.38 55.92
CA ASP A 285 -4.67 32.36 55.61
C ASP A 285 -3.29 31.71 55.40
N ARG A 286 -2.65 32.19 54.35
CA ARG A 286 -1.21 32.32 54.09
C ARG A 286 -0.23 31.30 54.71
N GLY A 287 0.30 30.48 53.79
CA GLY A 287 1.51 30.89 53.07
C GLY A 287 2.84 30.67 53.76
N LYS A 288 3.64 29.76 53.20
CA LYS A 288 5.09 29.86 52.97
C LYS A 288 5.51 28.66 52.12
N ARG A 289 5.83 28.91 50.85
CA ARG A 289 7.19 29.08 50.31
C ARG A 289 7.86 27.75 49.98
N SER A 290 8.15 27.63 48.69
CA SER A 290 9.34 27.02 48.09
C SER A 290 9.64 25.57 48.41
N SER A 291 9.46 24.69 47.42
CA SER A 291 10.61 24.13 46.69
C SER A 291 10.12 23.18 45.60
N SER A 292 10.13 23.67 44.35
CA SER A 292 10.35 22.79 43.21
C SER A 292 11.82 22.41 43.20
N PRO A 293 12.18 21.12 43.17
CA PRO A 293 13.43 20.70 42.56
C PRO A 293 13.14 20.54 41.06
N GLN A 294 13.65 21.47 40.26
CA GLN A 294 13.84 21.19 38.84
C GLN A 294 14.85 20.03 38.71
N PRO A 295 14.55 19.00 37.93
CA PRO A 295 15.57 18.03 37.54
C PRO A 295 16.52 18.69 36.55
N LEU A 296 17.82 18.53 36.82
CA LEU A 296 18.91 18.83 35.90
C LEU A 296 18.67 18.04 34.60
N SER A 297 18.24 18.75 33.58
CA SER A 297 18.11 18.26 32.21
C SER A 297 19.50 18.01 31.64
N VAL A 298 19.95 16.76 31.75
CA VAL A 298 20.91 16.18 30.82
C VAL A 298 20.19 16.08 29.48
N SER A 299 20.68 16.85 28.49
CA SER A 299 20.19 16.87 27.12
C SER A 299 20.21 15.49 26.47
N ARG A 300 19.15 14.72 26.68
CA ARG A 300 18.75 13.63 25.80
C ARG A 300 17.58 14.18 25.00
N VAL A 301 17.89 14.63 23.78
CA VAL A 301 16.91 15.21 22.86
C VAL A 301 15.93 14.11 22.44
N HIS A 302 14.91 13.90 23.28
CA HIS A 302 13.72 13.15 22.92
C HIS A 302 12.83 14.09 22.11
N HIS A 303 12.92 14.01 20.78
CA HIS A 303 11.94 14.63 19.88
C HIS A 303 10.68 13.74 19.83
N SER A 304 9.92 13.73 20.92
CA SER A 304 8.60 13.09 21.02
C SER A 304 7.51 14.08 20.60
N ARG A 305 7.64 14.67 19.42
CA ARG A 305 6.66 15.62 18.89
C ARG A 305 6.69 15.63 17.37
N ALA A 306 5.55 15.85 16.73
CA ALA A 306 5.45 16.09 15.30
C ALA A 306 6.47 17.16 14.84
N PRO A 307 7.01 17.04 13.61
CA PRO A 307 7.95 18.03 13.08
C PRO A 307 7.35 19.44 13.15
N SER A 308 8.11 20.44 13.61
CA SER A 308 7.70 21.83 13.42
C SER A 308 8.01 22.29 12.00
N ASP A 309 7.33 23.32 11.49
CA ASP A 309 7.62 23.90 10.16
C ASP A 309 9.11 24.25 9.98
N ARG A 310 9.76 24.72 11.07
CA ARG A 310 11.19 25.04 11.07
C ARG A 310 12.06 23.78 10.93
N ASP A 311 11.61 22.63 11.42
CA ASP A 311 12.31 21.36 11.26
C ASP A 311 12.07 20.77 9.87
N LEU A 312 10.86 20.91 9.32
CA LEU A 312 10.58 20.58 7.91
C LEU A 312 11.45 21.38 6.96
N ASP A 313 11.65 22.68 7.20
CA ASP A 313 12.54 23.51 6.38
C ASP A 313 14.02 23.10 6.49
N LYS A 314 14.47 22.66 7.68
CA LYS A 314 15.83 22.11 7.85
C LYS A 314 15.98 20.80 7.10
N ILE A 315 14.99 19.92 7.17
CA ILE A 315 14.96 18.66 6.44
C ILE A 315 14.98 18.93 4.94
N ALA A 316 14.13 19.84 4.46
CA ALA A 316 14.07 20.22 3.05
C ALA A 316 15.39 20.77 2.50
N ARG A 317 16.18 21.46 3.32
CA ARG A 317 17.53 21.92 2.95
C ARG A 317 18.57 20.80 2.86
N ASN A 318 18.37 19.71 3.60
CA ASN A 318 19.29 18.56 3.62
C ASN A 318 18.94 17.52 2.54
N ILE A 319 17.73 17.57 1.99
CA ILE A 319 17.32 16.72 0.88
C ILE A 319 17.76 17.38 -0.43
N THR A 320 18.50 16.63 -1.25
CA THR A 320 18.89 17.11 -2.58
C THR A 320 17.64 17.27 -3.43
N ARG A 321 17.51 18.41 -4.12
CA ARG A 321 16.33 18.70 -4.94
C ARG A 321 16.11 17.61 -5.99
N TYR A 322 14.95 16.96 -5.93
CA TYR A 322 14.61 15.85 -6.82
C TYR A 322 14.20 16.34 -8.21
N GLU A 323 15.03 16.03 -9.20
CA GLU A 323 14.81 16.34 -10.60
C GLU A 323 14.86 15.05 -11.44
N PRO A 324 13.72 14.53 -11.90
CA PRO A 324 13.70 13.34 -12.76
C PRO A 324 14.31 13.68 -14.13
N LYS A 325 15.48 13.11 -14.42
CA LYS A 325 16.19 13.25 -15.70
C LYS A 325 16.08 11.96 -16.52
N ALA A 326 15.88 12.09 -17.83
CA ALA A 326 15.85 10.95 -18.74
C ALA A 326 17.23 10.25 -18.74
N GLY A 327 17.26 8.96 -18.39
CA GLY A 327 18.50 8.18 -18.32
C GLY A 327 19.45 8.54 -17.17
N GLY A 328 19.03 9.37 -16.21
CA GLY A 328 19.82 9.70 -15.02
C GLY A 328 19.63 8.68 -13.89
N LYS A 329 20.61 8.60 -12.99
CA LYS A 329 20.58 7.76 -11.77
C LYS A 329 19.59 8.24 -10.69
N ASN A 330 18.64 9.10 -11.04
CA ASN A 330 17.75 9.73 -10.06
C ASN A 330 16.56 8.80 -9.81
N ASP A 331 16.77 7.84 -8.90
CA ASP A 331 15.74 6.91 -8.46
C ASP A 331 14.70 7.64 -7.61
N THR A 332 13.46 7.68 -8.09
CA THR A 332 12.30 8.22 -7.36
C THR A 332 12.12 7.54 -6.01
N LYS A 333 12.46 6.25 -5.91
CA LYS A 333 12.35 5.50 -4.65
C LYS A 333 13.35 5.98 -3.62
N ALA A 334 14.62 6.13 -4.00
CA ALA A 334 15.66 6.63 -3.11
C ALA A 334 15.33 8.03 -2.55
N TYR A 335 14.76 8.91 -3.37
CA TYR A 335 14.29 10.23 -2.92
C TYR A 335 13.16 10.16 -1.87
N LEU A 336 12.19 9.25 -2.05
CA LEU A 336 11.11 9.06 -1.09
C LEU A 336 11.61 8.39 0.20
N GLU A 337 12.58 7.48 0.09
CA GLU A 337 13.28 6.87 1.23
C GLU A 337 14.08 7.91 2.02
N ASP A 338 14.73 8.87 1.37
CA ASP A 338 15.41 9.98 2.05
C ASP A 338 14.42 10.83 2.86
N ILE A 339 13.23 11.11 2.33
CA ILE A 339 12.17 11.83 3.05
C ILE A 339 11.74 11.06 4.30
N GLU A 340 11.45 9.75 4.16
CA GLU A 340 11.08 8.90 5.31
C GLU A 340 12.22 8.75 6.31
N PHE A 341 13.48 8.70 5.86
CA PHE A 341 14.65 8.63 6.74
C PHE A 341 14.77 9.87 7.64
N TYR A 342 14.58 11.06 7.09
CA TYR A 342 14.60 12.29 7.88
C TYR A 342 13.37 12.43 8.79
N LEU A 343 12.20 11.95 8.35
CA LEU A 343 10.98 11.94 9.15
C LEU A 343 10.95 10.83 10.21
N GLY A 344 11.74 9.76 10.08
CA GLY A 344 11.84 8.69 11.07
C GLY A 344 12.37 9.15 12.43
N ARG A 345 12.94 10.36 12.51
CA ARG A 345 13.32 11.03 13.77
C ARG A 345 12.13 11.63 14.52
N PHE A 346 10.94 11.65 13.90
CA PHE A 346 9.70 12.22 14.42
C PHE A 346 8.58 11.16 14.37
N PRO A 347 8.25 10.51 15.50
CA PRO A 347 7.26 9.43 15.52
C PRO A 347 5.83 9.90 15.18
N ASP A 348 5.53 11.20 15.34
CA ASP A 348 4.22 11.80 15.05
C ASP A 348 4.17 12.56 13.70
N ALA A 349 5.07 12.26 12.75
CA ALA A 349 5.04 12.91 11.44
C ALA A 349 3.72 12.62 10.72
N THR A 350 3.03 13.69 10.30
CA THR A 350 1.73 13.60 9.63
C THR A 350 1.88 13.36 8.12
N VAL A 351 0.77 13.06 7.45
CA VAL A 351 0.74 12.95 5.98
C VAL A 351 1.03 14.31 5.34
N ASP A 352 0.57 15.40 5.94
CA ASP A 352 0.78 16.76 5.45
C ASP A 352 2.26 17.17 5.51
N ASP A 353 2.99 16.76 6.55
CA ASP A 353 4.43 16.98 6.68
C ASP A 353 5.22 16.33 5.54
N ARG A 354 4.83 15.10 5.16
CA ARG A 354 5.43 14.39 4.02
C ARG A 354 5.13 15.08 2.70
N LEU A 355 3.89 15.53 2.52
CA LEU A 355 3.46 16.26 1.33
C LEU A 355 4.15 17.62 1.21
N TYR A 356 4.37 18.30 2.33
CA TYR A 356 5.12 19.56 2.40
C TYR A 356 6.56 19.35 1.91
N LEU A 357 7.24 18.32 2.41
CA LEU A 357 8.60 17.99 2.00
C LEU A 357 8.68 17.62 0.51
N ILE A 358 7.74 16.82 -0.01
CA ILE A 358 7.70 16.52 -1.45
C ILE A 358 7.57 17.81 -2.27
N ARG A 359 6.66 18.71 -1.88
CA ARG A 359 6.45 19.96 -2.62
C ARG A 359 7.67 20.89 -2.59
N GLY A 360 8.32 20.98 -1.42
CA GLY A 360 9.48 21.85 -1.21
C GLY A 360 10.78 21.33 -1.83
N THR A 361 10.94 20.00 -1.93
CA THR A 361 12.19 19.37 -2.37
C THR A 361 12.12 18.76 -3.77
N SER A 362 10.95 18.75 -4.42
CA SER A 362 10.82 18.26 -5.79
C SER A 362 10.92 19.35 -6.87
N SER A 363 11.18 18.92 -8.10
CA SER A 363 11.26 19.83 -9.25
C SER A 363 9.88 20.39 -9.64
N GLN A 364 9.89 21.50 -10.39
CA GLN A 364 8.66 22.11 -10.89
C GLN A 364 7.84 21.17 -11.80
N LYS A 365 8.50 20.21 -12.46
CA LYS A 365 7.84 19.19 -13.28
C LYS A 365 7.05 18.20 -12.42
N VAL A 366 7.64 17.78 -11.30
CA VAL A 366 7.00 16.90 -10.32
C VAL A 366 5.84 17.62 -9.65
N ASN A 367 6.03 18.88 -9.25
CA ASN A 367 4.94 19.72 -8.71
C ASN A 367 3.78 19.89 -9.69
N LYS A 368 4.04 20.14 -10.99
CA LYS A 368 2.99 20.18 -12.02
C LYS A 368 2.25 18.84 -12.19
N PHE A 369 2.93 17.71 -12.01
CA PHE A 369 2.30 16.40 -12.03
C PHE A 369 1.40 16.22 -10.80
N ILE A 370 1.91 16.53 -9.61
CA ILE A 370 1.13 16.50 -8.36
C ILE A 370 -0.12 17.37 -8.51
N ASP A 371 -0.01 18.58 -9.06
CA ASP A 371 -1.13 19.51 -9.25
C ASP A 371 -2.20 19.00 -10.23
N ARG A 372 -1.88 18.04 -11.11
CA ARG A 372 -2.85 17.42 -12.03
C ARG A 372 -3.55 16.20 -11.42
N GLN A 373 -3.05 15.67 -10.32
CA GLN A 373 -3.66 14.52 -9.66
C GLN A 373 -5.00 14.87 -9.00
N THR A 374 -5.84 13.86 -8.82
CA THR A 374 -7.12 14.03 -8.11
C THR A 374 -6.89 14.33 -6.62
N PRO A 375 -7.82 15.00 -5.92
CA PRO A 375 -7.68 15.32 -4.50
C PRO A 375 -7.41 14.08 -3.62
N ARG A 376 -7.97 12.93 -4.00
CA ARG A 376 -7.75 11.63 -3.32
C ARG A 376 -6.29 11.18 -3.37
N VAL A 377 -5.60 11.47 -4.48
CA VAL A 377 -4.19 11.11 -4.67
C VAL A 377 -3.28 12.17 -4.04
N LYS A 378 -3.63 13.46 -4.14
CA LYS A 378 -2.83 14.56 -3.58
C LYS A 378 -2.72 14.55 -2.05
N ASN A 379 -3.79 14.15 -1.37
CA ASN A 379 -3.89 14.22 0.10
C ASN A 379 -3.46 12.91 0.78
N ASN A 380 -3.08 11.89 0.01
CA ASN A 380 -2.62 10.62 0.54
C ASN A 380 -1.21 10.35 0.05
N TYR A 381 -0.25 10.38 0.98
CA TYR A 381 1.16 10.19 0.69
C TYR A 381 1.46 8.83 0.03
N GLU A 382 0.82 7.75 0.47
CA GLU A 382 1.08 6.39 -0.06
C GLU A 382 0.60 6.23 -1.50
N VAL A 383 -0.53 6.85 -1.83
CA VAL A 383 -1.08 6.82 -3.19
C VAL A 383 -0.28 7.75 -4.09
N LEU A 384 0.14 8.92 -3.57
CA LEU A 384 0.97 9.86 -4.30
C LEU A 384 2.36 9.29 -4.59
N SER A 385 2.97 8.61 -3.62
CA SER A 385 4.30 8.00 -3.76
C SER A 385 4.28 6.92 -4.84
N LYS A 386 3.28 6.05 -4.86
CA LYS A 386 3.06 5.07 -5.94
C LYS A 386 2.89 5.75 -7.30
N ALA A 387 2.05 6.78 -7.39
CA ALA A 387 1.83 7.51 -8.64
C ALA A 387 3.10 8.22 -9.17
N LEU A 388 3.92 8.78 -8.27
CA LEU A 388 5.21 9.38 -8.61
C LEU A 388 6.19 8.32 -9.11
N ILE A 389 6.27 7.20 -8.39
CA ILE A 389 7.13 6.09 -8.77
C ILE A 389 6.76 5.58 -10.17
N ASP A 390 5.48 5.37 -10.48
CA ASP A 390 5.07 4.80 -11.76
C ASP A 390 5.25 5.78 -12.93
N GLU A 391 4.91 7.07 -12.75
CA GLU A 391 5.11 8.07 -13.81
C GLU A 391 6.60 8.28 -14.13
N PHE A 392 7.45 8.31 -13.09
CA PHE A 392 8.86 8.64 -13.24
C PHE A 392 9.78 7.42 -13.44
N LYS A 393 9.35 6.19 -13.13
CA LYS A 393 9.99 4.95 -13.59
C LYS A 393 9.96 4.83 -15.12
N SER A 394 8.80 5.13 -15.72
CA SER A 394 8.59 5.05 -17.17
C SER A 394 9.10 6.29 -17.92
N TYR A 395 9.67 7.27 -17.23
CA TYR A 395 10.13 8.50 -17.85
C TYR A 395 11.23 8.24 -18.90
N THR A 396 12.10 7.25 -18.70
CA THR A 396 13.08 6.81 -19.70
C THR A 396 12.41 6.30 -20.98
N ILE A 397 11.32 5.53 -20.85
CA ILE A 397 10.57 4.93 -21.96
C ILE A 397 9.71 5.97 -22.68
N LYS A 398 8.98 6.81 -21.93
CA LYS A 398 8.13 7.87 -22.50
C LYS A 398 8.96 8.93 -23.22
N THR A 399 10.14 9.30 -22.70
CA THR A 399 11.00 10.29 -23.36
C THR A 399 11.64 9.72 -24.63
N GLY A 400 12.08 8.44 -24.60
CA GLY A 400 12.57 7.74 -25.79
C GLY A 400 11.49 7.56 -26.87
N LEU A 401 10.28 7.18 -26.47
CA LEU A 401 9.12 7.06 -27.37
C LEU A 401 8.70 8.42 -27.94
N THR A 402 8.61 9.46 -27.10
CA THR A 402 8.29 10.82 -27.57
C THR A 402 9.37 11.34 -28.49
N ALA A 403 10.65 11.13 -28.16
CA ALA A 403 11.77 11.49 -29.03
C ALA A 403 11.66 10.76 -30.38
N ALA A 404 11.44 9.44 -30.38
CA ALA A 404 11.26 8.63 -31.59
C ALA A 404 10.06 9.08 -32.44
N LEU A 405 8.92 9.40 -31.81
CA LEU A 405 7.74 9.93 -32.50
C LEU A 405 7.96 11.35 -33.07
N THR A 406 8.87 12.12 -32.48
CA THR A 406 9.23 13.46 -32.98
C THR A 406 10.37 13.46 -34.00
N VAL A 407 11.01 12.30 -34.26
CA VAL A 407 11.99 12.18 -35.35
C VAL A 407 11.27 12.42 -36.66
N LYS A 408 11.59 13.53 -37.33
CA LYS A 408 11.14 13.78 -38.68
C LYS A 408 11.93 12.86 -39.61
N GLN A 409 11.20 12.09 -40.42
CA GLN A 409 11.75 11.25 -41.47
C GLN A 409 12.80 12.01 -42.28
N GLY A 410 13.99 11.42 -42.40
CA GLY A 410 15.11 12.00 -43.14
C GLY A 410 14.78 12.13 -44.63
N ARG A 411 15.36 13.11 -45.33
CA ARG A 411 15.15 13.32 -46.78
C ARG A 411 15.54 12.12 -47.67
N GLN A 412 16.26 11.14 -47.12
CA GLN A 412 16.67 9.91 -47.82
C GLN A 412 16.01 8.64 -47.27
N GLU A 413 15.08 8.77 -46.33
CA GLU A 413 14.33 7.63 -45.80
C GLU A 413 13.05 7.44 -46.61
N SER A 414 12.74 6.19 -46.97
CA SER A 414 11.52 5.82 -47.68
C SER A 414 10.29 6.12 -46.82
N PRO A 415 9.16 6.61 -47.38
CA PRO A 415 7.92 6.78 -46.63
C PRO A 415 7.46 5.45 -46.05
N GLN A 416 7.13 5.45 -44.74
CA GLN A 416 6.40 4.35 -44.11
C GLN A 416 4.93 4.36 -44.48
#